data_AF-A0ABC8LZA4-F1
#
_entry.id   AF-A0ABC8LZA4-F1
#
_cell.length_a   1.000
_cell.length_b   1.000
_cell.length_c   1.000
_cell.angle_alpha   90.00
_cell.angle_beta   90.00
_cell.angle_gamma   90.00
#
_symmetry.space_group_name_H-M   'P 1'
#
loop_
_entity.id
_entity.type
_entity.pdbx_description
1 polymer ?
#
loop_
_entity_poly.entity_id
_entity_poly.type
_entity_poly.pdbx_seq_one_letter_code
_entity_poly.pdbx_strand_id
1 'polypeptide(L)' 'MAGCRFYHENVIDHFENPRNVGSFKREDPNIGTGLVGTPACGDVMALQIKVDES' A
#
# COMPACT_ATOMS: atom_id res chain seq x y z
N MET A 1 16.17 -28.69 3.56
CA MET A 1 15.15 -28.71 2.49
C MET A 1 14.45 -27.36 2.50
N ALA A 2 14.87 -26.44 1.64
CA ALA A 2 14.17 -25.16 1.48
C ALA A 2 12.94 -25.42 0.59
N GLY A 3 11.74 -25.32 1.15
CA GLY A 3 10.51 -25.44 0.38
C GLY A 3 10.44 -24.33 -0.66
N CYS A 4 10.10 -24.70 -1.90
CA CYS A 4 9.90 -23.76 -2.99
C CYS A 4 8.88 -22.69 -2.54
N ARG A 5 9.32 -21.45 -2.34
CA ARG A 5 8.39 -20.32 -2.19
C ARG A 5 7.76 -20.11 -3.57
N PHE A 6 6.44 -20.27 -3.69
CA PHE A 6 5.68 -20.10 -4.95
C PHE A 6 5.52 -18.63 -5.37
N TYR A 7 6.02 -17.70 -4.56
CA TYR A 7 5.95 -16.27 -4.82
C TYR A 7 7.29 -15.76 -5.33
N HIS A 8 7.22 -14.86 -6.30
CA HIS A 8 8.40 -14.18 -6.83
C HIS A 8 9.14 -13.43 -5.71
N GLU A 9 10.47 -13.40 -5.75
CA GLU A 9 11.32 -12.82 -4.71
C GLU A 9 10.92 -11.37 -4.37
N ASN A 10 10.65 -10.54 -5.39
CA ASN A 10 10.13 -9.17 -5.21
C ASN A 10 8.83 -9.07 -4.39
N VAL A 11 7.93 -10.05 -4.50
CA VAL A 11 6.66 -10.04 -3.74
C VAL A 11 6.94 -10.32 -2.28
N ILE A 12 7.82 -11.29 -2.01
CA ILE A 12 8.25 -11.65 -0.66
C ILE A 12 8.98 -10.47 -0.01
N ASP A 13 9.92 -9.85 -0.73
CA ASP A 13 10.65 -8.69 -0.22
C ASP A 13 9.70 -7.54 0.13
N HIS A 14 8.74 -7.22 -0.73
CA HIS A 14 7.78 -6.15 -0.45
C HIS A 14 6.86 -6.46 0.73
N PHE A 15 6.58 -7.74 1.00
CA PHE A 15 5.80 -8.18 2.15
C PHE A 15 6.59 -8.12 3.46
N GLU A 16 7.84 -8.60 3.45
CA GLU A 16 8.71 -8.61 4.64
C GLU A 16 9.28 -7.21 4.95
N ASN A 17 9.53 -6.39 3.91
CA ASN A 17 10.08 -5.03 4.00
C ASN A 17 9.12 -4.02 3.31
N PRO A 18 7.97 -3.71 3.94
CA PRO A 18 6.97 -2.86 3.30
C PRO A 18 7.44 -1.42 3.24
N ARG A 19 7.22 -0.80 2.08
CA ARG A 19 7.65 0.58 1.78
C ARG A 19 6.43 1.50 1.81
N ASN A 20 6.60 2.71 2.34
CA ASN A 20 5.55 3.73 2.39
C ASN A 20 4.33 3.35 3.26
N VAL A 21 4.55 2.52 4.29
CA VAL A 21 3.51 2.23 5.29
C VAL A 21 3.29 3.44 6.17
N GLY A 22 2.04 3.87 6.27
CA GLY A 22 1.63 4.97 7.12
C GLY A 22 0.45 5.73 6.54
N SER A 23 0.16 6.88 7.11
CA SER A 23 -0.86 7.79 6.62
C SER A 23 -0.33 9.21 6.71
N PHE A 24 -0.67 10.03 5.73
CA PHE A 24 -0.47 11.45 5.79
C PHE A 24 -1.56 12.15 6.61
N LYS A 25 -1.32 13.42 6.96
CA LYS A 25 -2.32 14.29 7.62
C LYS A 25 -3.50 14.51 6.66
N ARG A 26 -4.73 14.39 7.17
CA ARG A 26 -5.95 14.50 6.35
C ARG A 26 -6.26 15.94 5.96
N GLU A 27 -5.64 16.89 6.66
CA GLU A 27 -5.90 18.32 6.53
C GLU A 27 -5.01 19.00 5.47
N ASP A 28 -4.04 18.29 4.91
CA ASP A 28 -3.17 18.83 3.85
C ASP A 28 -3.93 18.84 2.51
N PRO A 29 -4.19 20.02 1.92
CA PRO A 29 -4.96 20.15 0.67
C PRO A 29 -4.26 19.51 -0.53
N ASN A 30 -2.96 19.25 -0.44
CA ASN A 30 -2.17 18.64 -1.51
C ASN A 30 -2.24 17.11 -1.49
N ILE A 31 -3.04 16.51 -0.60
CA ILE A 31 -3.10 15.07 -0.39
C ILE A 31 -4.42 14.50 -0.87
N GLY A 32 -4.36 13.75 -1.97
CA GLY A 32 -5.45 12.91 -2.44
C GLY A 32 -5.50 11.59 -1.66
N THR A 33 -6.65 11.23 -1.10
CA THR A 33 -6.88 9.92 -0.44
C THR A 33 -7.87 9.09 -1.24
N GLY A 34 -7.44 7.91 -1.71
CA GLY A 34 -8.27 6.90 -2.32
C GLY A 34 -8.43 5.70 -1.38
N LEU A 35 -9.63 5.50 -0.85
CA LEU A 35 -9.99 4.28 -0.11
C LEU A 35 -10.74 3.36 -1.08
N VAL A 36 -10.18 2.18 -1.32
CA VAL A 36 -10.73 1.19 -2.27
C VAL A 36 -10.88 -0.15 -1.55
N GLY A 37 -12.05 -0.76 -1.66
CA GLY A 37 -12.32 -2.08 -1.12
C GLY A 37 -13.79 -2.29 -0.85
N THR A 38 -14.24 -3.53 -0.95
CA THR A 38 -15.57 -3.94 -0.48
C THR A 38 -15.38 -4.86 0.73
N PRO A 39 -16.11 -4.65 1.84
CA PRO A 39 -16.01 -5.52 3.01
C PRO A 39 -16.27 -7.00 2.69
N ALA A 40 -17.00 -7.27 1.61
CA ALA A 40 -17.37 -8.61 1.16
C ALA A 40 -16.21 -9.41 0.56
N CYS A 41 -15.16 -8.76 0.04
CA CYS A 41 -14.03 -9.43 -0.61
C CYS A 41 -12.80 -9.58 0.29
N GLY A 42 -12.83 -9.04 1.52
CA GLY A 42 -11.74 -9.19 2.51
C GLY A 42 -10.54 -8.27 2.31
N ASP A 43 -10.46 -7.57 1.18
CA ASP A 43 -9.35 -6.68 0.86
C ASP A 43 -9.79 -5.21 0.91
N VAL A 44 -9.15 -4.45 1.79
CA VAL A 44 -9.30 -2.99 1.89
C VAL A 44 -7.93 -2.36 1.67
N MET A 45 -7.85 -1.47 0.69
CA MET A 45 -6.63 -0.76 0.33
C MET A 45 -6.86 0.74 0.51
N ALA A 46 -5.97 1.39 1.27
CA ALA A 46 -5.92 2.84 1.39
C ALA A 46 -4.65 3.35 0.70
N LEU A 47 -4.82 4.19 -0.31
CA LEU A 47 -3.71 4.83 -1.02
C LEU A 47 -3.82 6.34 -0.86
N GLN A 48 -2.73 6.98 -0.44
CA GLN A 48 -2.64 8.43 -0.32
C GLN A 48 -1.49 8.95 -1.18
N ILE A 49 -1.73 10.01 -1.92
CA ILE A 49 -0.78 10.62 -2.84
C ILE A 49 -0.70 12.11 -2.51
N LYS A 50 0.53 12.61 -2.32
CA LYS A 50 0.81 14.03 -2.20
C LYS A 50 1.23 14.57 -3.56
N VAL A 51 0.59 15.64 -4.02
CA VAL A 51 0.89 16.30 -5.30
C VAL A 51 1.66 17.58 -5.02
N ASP A 52 2.82 17.75 -5.65
CA ASP A 52 3.57 19.00 -5.59
C ASP A 52 3.03 19.99 -6.64
N GLU A 53 3.06 21.29 -6.32
CA GLU A 53 2.76 22.35 -7.29
C GLU A 53 3.95 22.49 -8.24
N SER A 54 3.75 22.13 -9.50
CA SER A 54 4.73 22.17 -10.60
C SER A 54 5.19 23.57 -10.96
#